data_AF-A0AAD0SK16-F1
#
_entry.id   AF-A0AAD0SK16-F1
#
_cell.length_a   1.000
_cell.length_b   1.000
_cell.length_c   1.000
_cell.angle_alpha   90.00
_cell.angle_beta   90.00
_cell.angle_gamma   90.00
#
_symmetry.space_group_name_H-M   'P 1'
#
loop_
_entity.id
_entity.type
_entity.pdbx_description
1 polymer ?
#
loop_
_entity_poly.entity_id
_entity_poly.type
_entity_poly.pdbx_seq_one_letter_code
_entity_poly.pdbx_strand_id
1 'polypeptide(L)'
;MADLSTEFLGIKSPNPFWLASAPPTDKEYNVVRAFEAGWGGVVWKTLGIDPHVVNVSGPRYGTLLGADRRVLGLNNIELITDRSLHVNLEEIARVKRNWPDRAMIVSIMVPCEEEAWKYILPLVEQTGADGIELNFGCPHGMSERGMGAAVGQVPEYIERVTRWCKQYCSLPTIVKLTPNITDIRYPARAARSGGADAVSLINTINSVIGVDLDQMSIHPNTGGKGSHGGYCGPAVKPIALNMVAEIARDPDTVGLPISGIGGISTWRDAAEFISLGCGTVQVCTAVMVHGFPIVRDMINGLSNFMDEKGYRTLDDFRGRAVSSVTDWRYLNLNHVDKAVIDQSTCIKCGRCHLACEDTSHQAITHTKDGERHFEVKEEDCVGCNLCVSICPVENCITLRSLAPGEVDVRTGNVVSEKYANWTTHPNNPMATEADAL
;
A
#
# COMPACT_ATOMS: atom_id res chain seq x y z
N MET A 1 4.62 -8.77 26.56
CA MET A 1 4.60 -9.27 25.19
C MET A 1 3.30 -8.79 24.60
N ALA A 2 3.43 -7.96 23.57
CA ALA A 2 2.33 -7.40 22.81
C ALA A 2 1.38 -8.48 22.28
N ASP A 3 0.09 -8.19 22.30
CA ASP A 3 -0.94 -9.01 21.69
C ASP A 3 -1.16 -8.56 20.24
N LEU A 4 -0.79 -9.42 19.31
CA LEU A 4 -0.95 -9.20 17.87
C LEU A 4 -2.30 -9.70 17.36
N SER A 5 -3.12 -10.38 18.17
CA SER A 5 -4.40 -10.88 17.72
C SER A 5 -5.29 -9.74 17.22
N THR A 6 -6.12 -10.05 16.22
CA THR A 6 -6.96 -9.06 15.56
C THR A 6 -8.39 -9.53 15.47
N GLU A 7 -9.33 -8.59 15.63
CA GLU A 7 -10.74 -8.77 15.28
C GLU A 7 -11.10 -7.71 14.23
N PHE A 8 -11.18 -8.13 12.96
CA PHE A 8 -11.49 -7.26 11.83
C PHE A 8 -12.83 -7.68 11.24
N LEU A 9 -13.84 -6.82 11.31
CA LEU A 9 -15.23 -7.14 10.90
C LEU A 9 -15.85 -8.31 11.69
N GLY A 10 -15.45 -8.49 12.95
CA GLY A 10 -15.81 -9.65 13.77
C GLY A 10 -15.02 -10.93 13.43
N ILE A 11 -14.14 -10.88 12.43
CA ILE A 11 -13.29 -12.00 12.02
C ILE A 11 -12.03 -12.01 12.87
N LYS A 12 -11.84 -13.10 13.63
CA LYS A 12 -10.67 -13.27 14.51
C LYS A 12 -9.52 -13.91 13.77
N SER A 13 -8.32 -13.39 13.98
CA SER A 13 -7.06 -14.02 13.54
C SER A 13 -5.94 -13.81 14.56
N PRO A 14 -4.95 -14.71 14.65
CA PRO A 14 -3.89 -14.63 15.66
C PRO A 14 -2.87 -13.50 15.42
N ASN A 15 -2.88 -12.89 14.23
CA ASN A 15 -2.03 -11.75 13.87
C ASN A 15 -2.64 -10.99 12.67
N PRO A 16 -2.23 -9.74 12.37
CA PRO A 16 -2.81 -8.93 11.30
C PRO A 16 -2.36 -9.35 9.90
N PHE A 17 -1.47 -10.33 9.76
CA PHE A 17 -0.84 -10.69 8.49
C PHE A 17 -1.68 -11.72 7.75
N TRP A 18 -2.32 -11.27 6.69
CA TRP A 18 -3.10 -12.12 5.80
C TRP A 18 -2.36 -12.30 4.46
N LEU A 19 -2.47 -13.47 3.83
CA LEU A 19 -2.05 -13.57 2.43
C LEU A 19 -3.07 -12.89 1.54
N ALA A 20 -2.62 -12.07 0.59
CA ALA A 20 -3.52 -11.48 -0.40
C ALA A 20 -3.97 -12.51 -1.44
N SER A 21 -5.14 -12.31 -2.04
CA SER A 21 -5.64 -13.10 -3.17
C SER A 21 -4.68 -13.03 -4.36
N ALA A 22 -3.94 -14.12 -4.58
CA ALA A 22 -2.77 -14.20 -5.46
C ALA A 22 -2.34 -15.68 -5.63
N PRO A 23 -1.34 -16.02 -6.47
CA PRO A 23 -0.83 -17.40 -6.59
C PRO A 23 -0.57 -18.14 -5.27
N PRO A 24 -0.06 -17.49 -4.20
CA PRO A 24 0.17 -18.17 -2.92
C PRO A 24 -1.10 -18.69 -2.24
N THR A 25 -2.30 -18.32 -2.70
CA THR A 25 -3.60 -18.69 -2.10
C THR A 25 -4.53 -19.42 -3.07
N ASP A 26 -4.00 -19.99 -4.15
CA ASP A 26 -4.80 -20.66 -5.21
C ASP A 26 -5.19 -22.11 -4.89
N LYS A 27 -4.55 -22.74 -3.90
CA LYS A 27 -4.74 -24.16 -3.58
C LYS A 27 -4.67 -24.44 -2.09
N GLU A 28 -5.43 -25.45 -1.65
CA GLU A 28 -5.40 -25.98 -0.27
C GLU A 28 -3.97 -26.23 0.21
N TYR A 29 -3.15 -26.87 -0.63
CA TYR A 29 -1.74 -27.16 -0.31
C TYR A 29 -0.94 -25.92 0.09
N ASN A 30 -1.12 -24.80 -0.62
CA ASN A 30 -0.39 -23.57 -0.34
C ASN A 30 -0.92 -22.89 0.92
N VAL A 31 -2.24 -22.84 1.08
CA VAL A 31 -2.90 -22.20 2.23
C VAL A 31 -2.59 -22.93 3.53
N VAL A 32 -2.62 -24.27 3.54
CA VAL A 32 -2.25 -25.06 4.72
C VAL A 32 -0.80 -24.78 5.13
N ARG A 33 0.13 -24.76 4.17
CA ARG A 33 1.54 -24.42 4.46
C ARG A 33 1.73 -23.00 4.96
N ALA A 34 0.90 -22.05 4.54
CA ALA A 34 0.90 -20.70 5.07
C ALA A 34 0.43 -20.68 6.54
N PHE A 35 -0.67 -21.36 6.86
CA PHE A 35 -1.15 -21.44 8.23
C PHE A 35 -0.17 -22.13 9.17
N GLU A 36 0.46 -23.23 8.73
CA GLU A 36 1.55 -23.90 9.45
C GLU A 36 2.77 -22.97 9.69
N ALA A 37 3.05 -22.06 8.75
CA ALA A 37 4.14 -21.10 8.91
C ALA A 37 3.83 -19.99 9.93
N GLY A 38 2.54 -19.72 10.20
CA GLY A 38 2.08 -18.76 11.20
C GLY A 38 1.18 -17.63 10.68
N TRP A 39 0.78 -17.65 9.41
CA TRP A 39 -0.10 -16.62 8.83
C TRP A 39 -1.43 -16.52 9.58
N GLY A 40 -1.89 -15.30 9.87
CA GLY A 40 -3.13 -15.05 10.61
C GLY A 40 -4.38 -15.33 9.79
N GLY A 41 -4.28 -15.16 8.47
CA GLY A 41 -5.38 -15.39 7.56
C GLY A 41 -4.94 -15.49 6.11
N VAL A 42 -5.88 -15.80 5.24
CA VAL A 42 -5.71 -15.70 3.79
C VAL A 42 -6.94 -15.09 3.14
N VAL A 43 -6.71 -14.39 2.04
CA VAL A 43 -7.72 -14.17 1.01
C VAL A 43 -7.48 -15.20 -0.09
N TRP A 44 -8.39 -16.14 -0.24
CA TRP A 44 -8.35 -17.18 -1.27
C TRP A 44 -8.31 -16.56 -2.67
N LYS A 45 -7.57 -17.18 -3.59
CA LYS A 45 -7.45 -16.69 -4.97
C LYS A 45 -8.83 -16.46 -5.57
N THR A 46 -8.97 -15.35 -6.30
CA THR A 46 -10.25 -14.92 -6.85
C THR A 46 -10.95 -16.03 -7.63
N LEU A 47 -12.19 -16.31 -7.24
CA LEU A 47 -13.07 -17.28 -7.89
C LEU A 47 -13.86 -16.61 -9.02
N GLY A 48 -14.14 -17.38 -10.06
CA GLY A 48 -15.14 -17.08 -11.08
C GLY A 48 -16.17 -18.22 -11.17
N ILE A 49 -17.11 -18.09 -12.09
CA ILE A 49 -18.05 -19.16 -12.45
C ILE A 49 -17.47 -20.06 -13.54
N ASP A 50 -17.88 -21.33 -13.57
CA ASP A 50 -17.48 -22.24 -14.64
C ASP A 50 -18.22 -21.93 -15.96
N PRO A 51 -17.59 -22.18 -17.12
CA PRO A 51 -16.21 -22.68 -17.29
C PRO A 51 -15.17 -21.64 -16.84
N HIS A 52 -14.23 -22.10 -16.01
CA HIS A 52 -13.15 -21.26 -15.47
C HIS A 52 -12.27 -20.66 -16.57
N VAL A 53 -11.62 -19.54 -16.24
CA VAL A 53 -10.71 -18.87 -17.16
C VAL A 53 -9.49 -19.75 -17.45
N VAL A 54 -8.90 -19.56 -18.62
CA VAL A 54 -7.63 -20.21 -18.98
C VAL A 54 -6.53 -19.16 -18.95
N ASN A 55 -5.48 -19.44 -18.17
CA ASN A 55 -4.28 -18.62 -18.18
C ASN A 55 -3.38 -18.98 -19.36
N VAL A 56 -2.56 -18.02 -19.80
CA VAL A 56 -1.52 -18.28 -20.80
C VAL A 56 -0.47 -19.27 -20.26
N SER A 57 -0.12 -20.29 -21.06
CA SER A 57 0.90 -21.29 -20.72
C SER A 57 2.35 -20.81 -20.93
N GLY A 58 2.60 -19.50 -20.78
CA GLY A 58 3.89 -18.85 -21.01
C GLY A 58 4.39 -18.08 -19.78
N PRO A 59 5.48 -17.31 -19.92
CA PRO A 59 5.95 -16.46 -18.84
C PRO A 59 4.86 -15.41 -18.53
N ARG A 60 4.38 -15.44 -17.29
CA ARG A 60 3.35 -14.52 -16.79
C ARG A 60 3.91 -13.44 -15.88
N TYR A 61 5.22 -13.47 -15.61
CA TYR A 61 5.88 -12.60 -14.64
C TYR A 61 7.07 -11.90 -15.27
N GLY A 62 7.17 -10.59 -15.00
CA GLY A 62 8.37 -9.80 -15.19
C GLY A 62 8.87 -9.27 -13.85
N THR A 63 10.17 -9.00 -13.75
CA THR A 63 10.78 -8.51 -12.50
C THR A 63 11.58 -7.25 -12.77
N LEU A 64 11.35 -6.21 -11.96
CA LEU A 64 12.24 -5.05 -11.90
C LEU A 64 13.30 -5.31 -10.82
N LEU A 65 14.57 -5.24 -11.22
CA LEU A 65 15.70 -5.54 -10.36
C LEU A 65 16.52 -4.29 -10.04
N GLY A 66 17.03 -4.20 -8.81
CA GLY A 66 18.07 -3.24 -8.45
C GLY A 66 19.45 -3.66 -8.96
N ALA A 67 20.44 -2.79 -8.77
CA ALA A 67 21.82 -3.05 -9.19
C ALA A 67 22.44 -4.32 -8.56
N ASP A 68 22.00 -4.68 -7.36
CA ASP A 68 22.35 -5.89 -6.61
C ASP A 68 21.43 -7.09 -6.91
N ARG A 69 20.58 -6.98 -7.93
CA ARG A 69 19.49 -7.91 -8.25
C ARG A 69 18.44 -8.10 -7.16
N ARG A 70 18.29 -7.17 -6.22
CA ARG A 70 17.12 -7.18 -5.33
C ARG A 70 15.85 -6.94 -6.14
N VAL A 71 14.76 -7.63 -5.77
CA VAL A 71 13.46 -7.43 -6.40
C VAL A 71 12.88 -6.09 -5.92
N LEU A 72 12.76 -5.14 -6.84
CA LEU A 72 12.11 -3.84 -6.59
C LEU A 72 10.60 -3.93 -6.82
N GLY A 73 10.18 -4.80 -7.75
CA GLY A 73 8.79 -5.11 -8.01
C GLY A 73 8.63 -6.23 -9.02
N LEU A 74 7.42 -6.77 -9.10
CA LEU A 74 7.01 -7.76 -10.09
C LEU A 74 5.90 -7.17 -10.95
N ASN A 75 5.87 -7.52 -12.22
CA ASN A 75 4.71 -7.35 -13.09
C ASN A 75 4.12 -8.72 -13.38
N ASN A 76 2.80 -8.83 -13.47
CA ASN A 76 2.14 -10.08 -13.83
C ASN A 76 0.99 -9.89 -14.82
N ILE A 77 0.77 -10.89 -15.66
CA ILE A 77 -0.39 -11.01 -16.56
C ILE A 77 -1.28 -12.21 -16.17
N GLU A 78 -1.29 -12.58 -14.90
CA GLU A 78 -2.07 -13.71 -14.40
C GLU A 78 -3.53 -13.31 -14.14
N LEU A 79 -4.48 -14.17 -14.51
CA LEU A 79 -5.91 -13.95 -14.31
C LEU A 79 -6.38 -14.42 -12.92
N ILE A 80 -7.69 -14.60 -12.76
CA ILE A 80 -8.30 -15.31 -11.63
C ILE A 80 -7.93 -16.80 -11.64
N THR A 81 -8.43 -17.58 -10.68
CA THR A 81 -8.16 -19.02 -10.64
C THR A 81 -8.55 -19.69 -11.96
N ASP A 82 -7.66 -20.53 -12.49
CA ASP A 82 -7.91 -21.38 -13.67
C ASP A 82 -8.34 -22.79 -13.26
N ARG A 83 -8.93 -22.89 -12.06
CA ARG A 83 -9.44 -24.12 -11.47
C ARG A 83 -10.96 -24.01 -11.39
N SER A 84 -11.65 -25.14 -11.47
CA SER A 84 -13.11 -25.15 -11.39
C SER A 84 -13.61 -24.58 -10.07
N LEU A 85 -14.82 -24.00 -10.11
CA LEU A 85 -15.44 -23.42 -8.93
C LEU A 85 -15.64 -24.49 -7.85
N HIS A 86 -16.12 -25.66 -8.25
CA HIS A 86 -16.39 -26.78 -7.34
C HIS A 86 -15.15 -27.21 -6.54
N VAL A 87 -14.00 -27.38 -7.18
CA VAL A 87 -12.76 -27.79 -6.50
C VAL A 87 -12.32 -26.75 -5.48
N ASN A 88 -12.42 -25.45 -5.82
CA ASN A 88 -12.10 -24.37 -4.89
C ASN A 88 -13.04 -24.39 -3.67
N LEU A 89 -14.36 -24.51 -3.88
CA LEU A 89 -15.34 -24.52 -2.79
C LEU A 89 -15.09 -25.69 -1.81
N GLU A 90 -14.80 -26.88 -2.32
CA GLU A 90 -14.48 -28.04 -1.48
C GLU A 90 -13.19 -27.84 -0.68
N GLU A 91 -12.15 -27.29 -1.31
CA GLU A 91 -10.88 -26.99 -0.66
C GLU A 91 -11.03 -25.93 0.45
N ILE A 92 -11.73 -24.83 0.16
CA ILE A 92 -12.01 -23.78 1.15
C ILE A 92 -12.73 -24.36 2.36
N ALA A 93 -13.78 -25.16 2.14
CA ALA A 93 -14.55 -25.77 3.23
C ALA A 93 -13.71 -26.72 4.09
N ARG A 94 -12.84 -27.54 3.47
CA ARG A 94 -11.91 -28.42 4.21
C ARG A 94 -10.90 -27.61 5.01
N VAL A 95 -10.28 -26.61 4.40
CA VAL A 95 -9.27 -25.77 5.07
C VAL A 95 -9.89 -25.03 6.24
N LYS A 96 -11.02 -24.36 6.06
CA LYS A 96 -11.67 -23.60 7.13
C LYS A 96 -12.09 -24.49 8.30
N ARG A 97 -12.61 -25.69 8.03
CA ARG A 97 -12.92 -26.68 9.08
C ARG A 97 -11.68 -27.11 9.87
N ASN A 98 -10.55 -27.29 9.19
CA ASN A 98 -9.31 -27.74 9.82
C ASN A 98 -8.55 -26.60 10.54
N TRP A 99 -8.80 -25.35 10.16
CA TRP A 99 -8.14 -24.14 10.69
C TRP A 99 -9.18 -23.07 11.10
N PRO A 100 -10.04 -23.36 12.10
CA PRO A 100 -11.13 -22.47 12.48
C PRO A 100 -10.66 -21.14 13.09
N ASP A 101 -9.44 -21.12 13.65
CA ASP A 101 -8.79 -19.95 14.27
C ASP A 101 -8.14 -18.99 13.27
N ARG A 102 -8.14 -19.32 11.97
CA ARG A 102 -7.56 -18.51 10.90
C ARG A 102 -8.63 -17.84 10.07
N ALA A 103 -8.40 -16.58 9.70
CA ALA A 103 -9.30 -15.86 8.82
C ALA A 103 -9.24 -16.46 7.39
N MET A 104 -10.42 -16.76 6.84
CA MET A 104 -10.62 -17.25 5.48
C MET A 104 -11.56 -16.31 4.74
N ILE A 105 -10.99 -15.40 3.94
CA ILE A 105 -11.75 -14.53 3.06
C ILE A 105 -11.75 -15.14 1.65
N VAL A 106 -12.88 -15.16 0.97
CA VAL A 106 -12.95 -15.68 -0.41
C VAL A 106 -13.06 -14.52 -1.38
N SER A 107 -12.05 -14.37 -2.25
CA SER A 107 -12.10 -13.35 -3.29
C SER A 107 -13.00 -13.79 -4.45
N ILE A 108 -13.84 -12.91 -4.97
CA ILE A 108 -14.82 -13.22 -6.02
C ILE A 108 -14.74 -12.19 -7.14
N MET A 109 -14.86 -12.65 -8.39
CA MET A 109 -15.06 -11.80 -9.55
C MET A 109 -15.87 -12.53 -10.63
N VAL A 110 -17.09 -12.05 -10.84
CA VAL A 110 -18.03 -12.53 -11.86
C VAL A 110 -18.55 -11.33 -12.68
N PRO A 111 -19.24 -11.55 -13.82
CA PRO A 111 -19.80 -10.46 -14.61
C PRO A 111 -20.64 -9.49 -13.77
N CYS A 112 -20.73 -8.23 -14.20
CA CYS A 112 -21.52 -7.18 -13.52
C CYS A 112 -23.03 -7.36 -13.80
N GLU A 113 -23.54 -8.56 -13.52
CA GLU A 113 -24.91 -9.01 -13.72
C GLU A 113 -25.40 -9.65 -12.43
N GLU A 114 -26.57 -9.23 -11.94
CA GLU A 114 -27.08 -9.63 -10.62
C GLU A 114 -27.20 -11.15 -10.46
N GLU A 115 -27.66 -11.86 -11.49
CA GLU A 115 -27.82 -13.31 -11.46
C GLU A 115 -26.50 -14.07 -11.25
N ALA A 116 -25.38 -13.55 -11.77
CA ALA A 116 -24.07 -14.16 -11.56
C ALA A 116 -23.63 -14.07 -10.08
N TRP A 117 -23.87 -12.92 -9.45
CA TRP A 117 -23.57 -12.71 -8.03
C TRP A 117 -24.51 -13.54 -7.14
N LYS A 118 -25.82 -13.49 -7.41
CA LYS A 118 -26.84 -14.27 -6.72
C LYS A 118 -26.58 -15.77 -6.76
N TYR A 119 -25.99 -16.27 -7.86
CA TYR A 119 -25.61 -17.67 -8.00
C TYR A 119 -24.40 -18.05 -7.11
N ILE A 120 -23.30 -17.29 -7.18
CA ILE A 120 -22.04 -17.68 -6.54
C ILE A 120 -21.99 -17.43 -5.02
N LEU A 121 -22.66 -16.38 -4.54
CA LEU A 121 -22.58 -15.95 -3.14
C LEU A 121 -23.03 -17.03 -2.14
N PRO A 122 -24.20 -17.70 -2.31
CA PRO A 122 -24.62 -18.76 -1.38
C PRO A 122 -23.68 -19.96 -1.39
N LEU A 123 -23.03 -20.25 -2.52
CA LEU A 123 -22.08 -21.37 -2.62
C LEU A 123 -20.82 -21.08 -1.80
N VAL A 124 -20.32 -19.85 -1.88
CA VAL A 124 -19.17 -19.40 -1.07
C VAL A 124 -19.52 -19.38 0.42
N GLU A 125 -20.69 -18.88 0.78
CA GLU A 125 -21.16 -18.85 2.17
C GLU A 125 -21.24 -20.26 2.79
N GLN A 126 -21.69 -21.25 2.01
CA GLN A 126 -21.76 -22.66 2.44
C GLN A 126 -20.39 -23.29 2.75
N THR A 127 -19.28 -22.69 2.29
CA THR A 127 -17.94 -23.18 2.65
C THR A 127 -17.57 -22.90 4.11
N GLY A 128 -18.30 -22.01 4.78
CA GLY A 128 -17.98 -21.53 6.12
C GLY A 128 -16.89 -20.47 6.17
N ALA A 129 -16.51 -19.89 5.02
CA ALA A 129 -15.61 -18.74 4.95
C ALA A 129 -16.09 -17.59 5.86
N ASP A 130 -15.15 -16.80 6.39
CA ASP A 130 -15.45 -15.75 7.36
C ASP A 130 -15.87 -14.43 6.70
N GLY A 131 -15.63 -14.28 5.39
CA GLY A 131 -15.91 -13.06 4.64
C GLY A 131 -15.70 -13.24 3.14
N ILE A 132 -16.13 -12.25 2.36
CA ILE A 132 -15.88 -12.17 0.92
C ILE A 132 -15.10 -10.92 0.55
N GLU A 133 -14.25 -11.02 -0.47
CA GLU A 133 -13.53 -9.88 -1.06
C GLU A 133 -13.92 -9.69 -2.52
N LEU A 134 -14.55 -8.56 -2.86
CA LEU A 134 -14.95 -8.24 -4.23
C LEU A 134 -13.73 -7.72 -4.99
N ASN A 135 -13.20 -8.51 -5.93
CA ASN A 135 -12.01 -8.13 -6.69
C ASN A 135 -12.38 -7.21 -7.85
N PHE A 136 -12.42 -5.90 -7.59
CA PHE A 136 -12.59 -4.86 -8.62
C PHE A 136 -11.26 -4.24 -9.04
N GLY A 137 -10.15 -4.93 -8.79
CA GLY A 137 -8.82 -4.35 -8.95
C GLY A 137 -7.98 -4.92 -10.07
N CYS A 138 -8.29 -6.11 -10.60
CA CYS A 138 -7.50 -6.78 -11.64
C CYS A 138 -7.41 -5.92 -12.92
N PRO A 139 -6.23 -5.41 -13.31
CA PRO A 139 -6.11 -4.41 -14.37
C PRO A 139 -5.93 -5.00 -15.78
N HIS A 140 -5.74 -6.31 -15.90
CA HIS A 140 -5.38 -6.98 -17.17
C HIS A 140 -6.23 -8.23 -17.41
N GLY A 141 -6.54 -8.50 -18.69
CA GLY A 141 -7.28 -9.67 -19.19
C GLY A 141 -8.75 -9.76 -18.79
N MET A 142 -9.09 -9.45 -17.54
CA MET A 142 -10.47 -9.41 -17.04
C MET A 142 -11.14 -8.06 -17.30
N SER A 143 -10.36 -6.97 -17.30
CA SER A 143 -10.84 -5.64 -17.70
C SER A 143 -11.27 -5.59 -19.16
N GLU A 144 -10.56 -6.31 -20.04
CA GLU A 144 -10.95 -6.47 -21.45
C GLU A 144 -12.30 -7.20 -21.62
N ARG A 145 -12.76 -7.90 -20.57
CA ARG A 145 -14.07 -8.57 -20.50
C ARG A 145 -15.10 -7.79 -19.67
N GLY A 146 -14.83 -6.52 -19.35
CA GLY A 146 -15.74 -5.67 -18.56
C GLY A 146 -15.78 -5.97 -17.06
N MET A 147 -14.79 -6.67 -16.51
CA MET A 147 -14.67 -7.03 -15.09
C MET A 147 -13.39 -6.44 -14.45
N GLY A 148 -13.15 -6.67 -13.15
CA GLY A 148 -11.93 -6.21 -12.47
C GLY A 148 -11.85 -4.69 -12.42
N ALA A 149 -10.71 -4.10 -12.81
CA ALA A 149 -10.49 -2.65 -12.75
C ALA A 149 -11.47 -1.85 -13.61
N ALA A 150 -12.01 -2.42 -14.69
CA ALA A 150 -13.07 -1.78 -15.49
C ALA A 150 -14.35 -1.52 -14.66
N VAL A 151 -14.65 -2.39 -13.69
CA VAL A 151 -15.73 -2.16 -12.71
C VAL A 151 -15.24 -1.23 -11.60
N GLY A 152 -14.02 -1.44 -11.09
CA GLY A 152 -13.44 -0.67 -9.99
C GLY A 152 -13.15 0.80 -10.28
N GLN A 153 -13.18 1.21 -11.55
CA GLN A 153 -13.07 2.60 -11.98
C GLN A 153 -14.41 3.33 -12.08
N VAL A 154 -15.54 2.61 -11.94
CA VAL A 154 -16.89 3.16 -12.10
C VAL A 154 -17.62 3.05 -10.75
N PRO A 155 -17.68 4.13 -9.95
CA PRO A 155 -18.28 4.12 -8.61
C PRO A 155 -19.69 3.52 -8.58
N GLU A 156 -20.52 3.78 -9.59
CA GLU A 156 -21.89 3.28 -9.69
C GLU A 156 -21.95 1.75 -9.77
N TYR A 157 -20.97 1.13 -10.43
CA TYR A 157 -20.90 -0.33 -10.53
C TYR A 157 -20.42 -0.94 -9.22
N ILE A 158 -19.48 -0.30 -8.53
CA ILE A 158 -19.03 -0.73 -7.19
C ILE A 158 -20.21 -0.72 -6.22
N GLU A 159 -20.95 0.39 -6.15
CA GLU A 159 -22.10 0.53 -5.26
C GLU A 159 -23.16 -0.54 -5.56
N ARG A 160 -23.49 -0.73 -6.84
CA ARG A 160 -24.50 -1.70 -7.29
C ARG A 160 -24.12 -3.14 -6.93
N VAL A 161 -22.90 -3.56 -7.25
CA VAL A 161 -22.47 -4.94 -6.97
C VAL A 161 -22.34 -5.18 -5.47
N THR A 162 -21.83 -4.21 -4.72
CA THR A 162 -21.76 -4.29 -3.26
C THR A 162 -23.15 -4.47 -2.66
N ARG A 163 -24.15 -3.73 -3.14
CA ARG A 163 -25.55 -3.88 -2.71
C ARG A 163 -26.11 -5.27 -2.98
N TRP A 164 -25.83 -5.85 -4.15
CA TRP A 164 -26.20 -7.24 -4.45
C TRP A 164 -25.54 -8.21 -3.48
N CYS A 165 -24.27 -8.02 -3.15
CA CYS A 165 -23.56 -8.86 -2.18
C CYS A 165 -24.22 -8.80 -0.79
N LYS A 166 -24.55 -7.60 -0.31
CA LYS A 166 -25.25 -7.41 0.97
C LYS A 166 -26.69 -7.94 0.96
N GLN A 167 -27.32 -8.04 -0.20
CA GLN A 167 -28.66 -8.59 -0.35
C GLN A 167 -28.67 -10.14 -0.35
N TYR A 168 -27.66 -10.76 -0.97
CA TYR A 168 -27.63 -12.21 -1.22
C TYR A 168 -26.61 -12.99 -0.37
N CYS A 169 -25.87 -12.33 0.52
CA CYS A 169 -24.87 -12.94 1.39
C CYS A 169 -24.89 -12.28 2.77
N SER A 170 -24.77 -13.07 3.84
CA SER A 170 -24.67 -12.58 5.22
C SER A 170 -23.23 -12.29 5.65
N LEU A 171 -22.24 -12.80 4.91
CA LEU A 171 -20.83 -12.62 5.23
C LEU A 171 -20.39 -11.13 5.12
N PRO A 172 -19.44 -10.70 5.96
CA PRO A 172 -18.74 -9.42 5.79
C PRO A 172 -18.19 -9.28 4.37
N THR A 173 -18.44 -8.12 3.76
CA THR A 173 -18.08 -7.80 2.37
C THR A 173 -16.98 -6.75 2.35
N ILE A 174 -15.81 -7.14 1.85
CA ILE A 174 -14.65 -6.27 1.64
C ILE A 174 -14.57 -5.91 0.16
N VAL A 175 -14.44 -4.63 -0.19
CA VAL A 175 -14.28 -4.22 -1.60
C VAL A 175 -12.82 -3.91 -1.90
N LYS A 176 -12.21 -4.66 -2.83
CA LYS A 176 -10.80 -4.47 -3.21
C LYS A 176 -10.64 -3.44 -4.30
N LEU A 177 -10.05 -2.30 -3.95
CA LEU A 177 -9.95 -1.13 -4.82
C LEU A 177 -8.75 -1.18 -5.76
N THR A 178 -8.96 -0.68 -6.98
CA THR A 178 -7.90 -0.51 -7.98
C THR A 178 -7.12 0.78 -7.73
N PRO A 179 -5.78 0.80 -7.86
CA PRO A 179 -5.02 2.04 -7.85
C PRO A 179 -5.07 2.78 -9.19
N ASN A 180 -5.66 2.18 -10.23
CA ASN A 180 -5.68 2.71 -11.59
C ASN A 180 -6.82 3.73 -11.74
N ILE A 181 -6.85 4.75 -10.89
CA ILE A 181 -7.92 5.74 -10.82
C ILE A 181 -7.33 7.11 -10.48
N THR A 182 -8.02 8.18 -10.88
CA THR A 182 -7.59 9.55 -10.56
C THR A 182 -7.72 9.87 -9.07
N ASP A 183 -8.79 9.41 -8.43
CA ASP A 183 -9.07 9.67 -7.02
C ASP A 183 -9.67 8.42 -6.38
N ILE A 184 -8.96 7.85 -5.40
CA ILE A 184 -9.34 6.62 -4.72
C ILE A 184 -10.54 6.81 -3.77
N ARG A 185 -10.87 8.05 -3.41
CA ARG A 185 -11.96 8.34 -2.48
C ARG A 185 -13.32 8.03 -3.11
N TYR A 186 -13.51 8.31 -4.40
CA TYR A 186 -14.79 8.01 -5.08
C TYR A 186 -15.19 6.52 -5.04
N PRO A 187 -14.33 5.58 -5.44
CA PRO A 187 -14.69 4.16 -5.34
C PRO A 187 -14.82 3.68 -3.89
N ALA A 188 -14.07 4.26 -2.94
CA ALA A 188 -14.23 3.94 -1.51
C ALA A 188 -15.58 4.40 -0.94
N ARG A 189 -16.01 5.64 -1.27
CA ARG A 189 -17.33 6.17 -0.92
C ARG A 189 -18.45 5.34 -1.53
N ALA A 190 -18.32 4.92 -2.79
CA ALA A 190 -19.29 4.05 -3.44
C ALA A 190 -19.36 2.66 -2.81
N ALA A 191 -18.23 2.07 -2.42
CA ALA A 191 -18.22 0.83 -1.64
C ALA A 191 -19.01 1.00 -0.34
N ARG A 192 -18.76 2.07 0.42
CA ARG A 192 -19.52 2.41 1.64
C ARG A 192 -21.02 2.59 1.35
N SER A 193 -21.39 3.35 0.32
CA SER A 193 -22.79 3.57 -0.09
C SER A 193 -23.50 2.27 -0.51
N GLY A 194 -22.76 1.31 -1.05
CA GLY A 194 -23.25 -0.02 -1.39
C GLY A 194 -23.43 -0.94 -0.18
N GLY A 195 -22.94 -0.52 0.99
CA GLY A 195 -23.01 -1.28 2.24
C GLY A 195 -21.80 -2.17 2.51
N ALA A 196 -20.64 -1.89 1.90
CA ALA A 196 -19.40 -2.60 2.20
C ALA A 196 -19.04 -2.44 3.68
N ASP A 197 -18.59 -3.53 4.31
CA ASP A 197 -18.14 -3.53 5.70
C ASP A 197 -16.69 -3.06 5.81
N ALA A 198 -15.91 -3.16 4.73
CA ALA A 198 -14.55 -2.64 4.62
C ALA A 198 -14.13 -2.41 3.16
N VAL A 199 -12.99 -1.74 3.00
CA VAL A 199 -12.21 -1.74 1.75
C VAL A 199 -10.87 -2.42 1.95
N SER A 200 -10.34 -3.04 0.89
CA SER A 200 -8.95 -3.46 0.84
C SER A 200 -8.23 -2.78 -0.32
N LEU A 201 -7.01 -2.31 -0.10
CA LEU A 201 -6.29 -1.59 -1.14
C LEU A 201 -4.78 -1.57 -0.92
N ILE A 202 -3.97 -1.58 -1.98
CA ILE A 202 -4.36 -1.51 -3.39
C ILE A 202 -4.26 -2.87 -4.10
N ASN A 203 -5.00 -3.03 -5.19
CA ASN A 203 -4.64 -4.03 -6.20
C ASN A 203 -3.40 -3.58 -7.01
N THR A 204 -3.00 -4.30 -8.05
CA THR A 204 -1.79 -4.00 -8.82
C THR A 204 -1.95 -2.78 -9.74
N ILE A 205 -0.84 -2.06 -9.97
CA ILE A 205 -0.79 -0.87 -10.83
C ILE A 205 -0.53 -1.28 -12.28
N ASN A 206 -1.29 -0.78 -13.25
CA ASN A 206 -1.10 -1.14 -14.65
C ASN A 206 0.28 -0.68 -15.15
N SER A 207 1.06 -1.58 -15.75
CA SER A 207 2.40 -1.27 -16.23
C SER A 207 2.90 -2.18 -17.36
N VAL A 208 3.92 -1.68 -18.05
CA VAL A 208 4.87 -2.49 -18.83
C VAL A 208 6.18 -2.52 -18.06
N ILE A 209 6.71 -3.71 -17.76
CA ILE A 209 7.90 -3.85 -16.89
C ILE A 209 9.22 -3.58 -17.62
N GLY A 210 9.22 -3.70 -18.95
CA GLY A 210 10.41 -3.56 -19.77
C GLY A 210 10.17 -3.96 -21.22
N VAL A 211 11.13 -3.57 -22.07
CA VAL A 211 11.21 -3.92 -23.48
C VAL A 211 12.54 -4.61 -23.71
N ASP A 212 12.49 -5.80 -24.31
CA ASP A 212 13.66 -6.45 -24.88
C ASP A 212 14.05 -5.67 -26.14
N LEU A 213 15.22 -5.02 -26.11
CA LEU A 213 15.69 -4.16 -27.19
C LEU A 213 16.27 -4.93 -28.39
N ASP A 214 16.66 -6.19 -28.20
CA ASP A 214 17.14 -7.04 -29.30
C ASP A 214 15.95 -7.57 -30.10
N GLN A 215 14.89 -7.97 -29.40
CA GLN A 215 13.66 -8.48 -30.01
C GLN A 215 12.64 -7.38 -30.35
N MET A 216 12.83 -6.17 -29.82
CA MET A 216 11.87 -5.06 -29.86
C MET A 216 10.47 -5.49 -29.42
N SER A 217 10.40 -6.25 -28.32
CA SER A 217 9.15 -6.78 -27.76
C SER A 217 9.07 -6.51 -26.27
N ILE A 218 7.86 -6.37 -25.73
CA ILE A 218 7.70 -6.19 -24.29
C ILE A 218 8.07 -7.47 -23.53
N HIS A 219 8.45 -7.33 -22.27
CA HIS A 219 8.70 -8.45 -21.37
C HIS A 219 7.64 -8.49 -20.26
N PRO A 220 7.17 -9.66 -19.78
CA PRO A 220 7.33 -10.96 -20.43
C PRO A 220 6.52 -11.01 -21.75
N ASN A 221 6.97 -11.83 -22.71
CA ASN A 221 6.21 -12.14 -23.92
C ASN A 221 5.88 -13.63 -24.02
N THR A 222 4.75 -13.95 -24.64
CA THR A 222 4.31 -15.30 -24.99
C THR A 222 4.05 -15.34 -26.49
N GLY A 223 4.77 -16.20 -27.23
CA GLY A 223 4.60 -16.32 -28.68
C GLY A 223 4.91 -15.03 -29.46
N GLY A 224 5.86 -14.21 -28.98
CA GLY A 224 6.25 -12.95 -29.63
C GLY A 224 5.30 -11.77 -29.38
N LYS A 225 4.31 -11.92 -28.49
CA LYS A 225 3.41 -10.85 -28.04
C LYS A 225 3.43 -10.76 -26.52
N GLY A 226 3.23 -9.57 -25.98
CA GLY A 226 2.95 -9.40 -24.56
C GLY A 226 1.76 -8.45 -24.36
N SER A 227 1.33 -8.30 -23.12
CA SER A 227 0.35 -7.31 -22.71
C SER A 227 0.88 -6.46 -21.55
N HIS A 228 0.23 -5.34 -21.29
CA HIS A 228 0.37 -4.66 -20.01
C HIS A 228 -0.09 -5.59 -18.88
N GLY A 229 0.46 -5.40 -17.68
CA GLY A 229 0.19 -6.26 -16.54
C GLY A 229 0.11 -5.47 -15.24
N GLY A 230 -0.15 -6.18 -14.15
CA GLY A 230 -0.19 -5.62 -12.82
C GLY A 230 1.18 -5.57 -12.14
N TYR A 231 1.68 -4.35 -11.87
CA TYR A 231 2.86 -4.07 -11.05
C TYR A 231 2.56 -4.13 -9.57
N CYS A 232 3.42 -4.84 -8.83
CA CYS A 232 3.35 -5.05 -7.39
C CYS A 232 4.75 -5.15 -6.77
N GLY A 233 4.82 -5.30 -5.45
CA GLY A 233 6.08 -5.39 -4.71
C GLY A 233 6.50 -4.07 -4.07
N PRO A 234 7.70 -4.00 -3.47
CA PRO A 234 8.11 -2.89 -2.61
C PRO A 234 7.94 -1.50 -3.22
N ALA A 235 8.20 -1.36 -4.52
CA ALA A 235 8.07 -0.09 -5.24
C ALA A 235 6.65 0.52 -5.23
N VAL A 236 5.60 -0.27 -4.97
CA VAL A 236 4.21 0.26 -4.94
C VAL A 236 3.79 0.78 -3.56
N LYS A 237 4.58 0.49 -2.50
CA LYS A 237 4.24 0.85 -1.12
C LYS A 237 3.91 2.34 -0.95
N PRO A 238 4.69 3.32 -1.47
CA PRO A 238 4.37 4.73 -1.28
C PRO A 238 3.03 5.13 -1.90
N ILE A 239 2.65 4.52 -3.03
CA ILE A 239 1.37 4.77 -3.69
C ILE A 239 0.22 4.19 -2.86
N ALA A 240 0.41 2.98 -2.32
CA ALA A 240 -0.57 2.34 -1.45
C ALA A 240 -0.79 3.13 -0.14
N LEU A 241 0.28 3.57 0.52
CA LEU A 241 0.19 4.39 1.74
C LEU A 241 -0.54 5.71 1.49
N ASN A 242 -0.26 6.39 0.37
CA ASN A 242 -0.98 7.60 -0.01
C ASN A 242 -2.49 7.33 -0.14
N MET A 243 -2.88 6.27 -0.86
CA MET A 243 -4.29 5.95 -1.06
C MET A 243 -5.00 5.51 0.24
N VAL A 244 -4.31 4.77 1.11
CA VAL A 244 -4.82 4.46 2.46
C VAL A 244 -5.05 5.74 3.25
N ALA A 245 -4.09 6.67 3.25
CA ALA A 245 -4.21 7.93 3.95
C ALA A 245 -5.36 8.79 3.41
N GLU A 246 -5.55 8.85 2.08
CA GLU A 246 -6.68 9.56 1.46
C GLU A 246 -8.03 9.03 1.94
N ILE A 247 -8.22 7.70 2.00
CA ILE A 247 -9.47 7.12 2.50
C ILE A 247 -9.60 7.35 4.01
N ALA A 248 -8.53 7.13 4.78
CA ALA A 248 -8.59 7.24 6.23
C ALA A 248 -8.91 8.67 6.72
N ARG A 249 -8.48 9.70 5.98
CA ARG A 249 -8.73 11.11 6.31
C ARG A 249 -9.97 11.71 5.64
N ASP A 250 -10.58 11.00 4.70
CA ASP A 250 -11.72 11.50 3.94
C ASP A 250 -13.00 11.53 4.81
N PRO A 251 -13.70 12.68 4.93
CA PRO A 251 -14.88 12.79 5.80
C PRO A 251 -15.99 11.79 5.48
N ASP A 252 -16.16 11.41 4.21
CA ASP A 252 -17.21 10.48 3.78
C ASP A 252 -16.84 9.01 4.01
N THR A 253 -15.57 8.70 4.28
CA THR A 253 -15.09 7.34 4.53
C THR A 253 -14.39 7.17 5.87
N VAL A 254 -14.32 8.22 6.70
CA VAL A 254 -13.82 8.13 8.07
C VAL A 254 -14.57 7.04 8.84
N GLY A 255 -13.79 6.19 9.53
CA GLY A 255 -14.29 5.03 10.25
C GLY A 255 -14.59 3.79 9.40
N LEU A 256 -14.48 3.86 8.06
CA LEU A 256 -14.55 2.67 7.20
C LEU A 256 -13.32 1.78 7.45
N PRO A 257 -13.49 0.52 7.88
CA PRO A 257 -12.35 -0.38 8.10
C PRO A 257 -11.54 -0.63 6.82
N ILE A 258 -10.21 -0.68 6.96
CA ILE A 258 -9.28 -0.85 5.85
C ILE A 258 -8.40 -2.09 6.07
N SER A 259 -8.28 -2.94 5.05
CA SER A 259 -7.25 -3.97 4.95
C SER A 259 -6.15 -3.52 3.98
N GLY A 260 -4.96 -3.20 4.50
CA GLY A 260 -3.87 -2.58 3.72
C GLY A 260 -3.11 -3.58 2.87
N ILE A 261 -2.79 -3.22 1.62
CA ILE A 261 -2.13 -4.09 0.62
C ILE A 261 -1.18 -3.23 -0.22
N GLY A 262 0.01 -3.74 -0.53
CA GLY A 262 0.90 -3.16 -1.53
C GLY A 262 2.30 -2.90 -1.00
N GLY A 263 3.26 -3.71 -1.45
CA GLY A 263 4.69 -3.52 -1.15
C GLY A 263 5.12 -3.82 0.29
N ILE A 264 4.24 -4.42 1.10
CA ILE A 264 4.56 -4.87 2.46
C ILE A 264 5.50 -6.07 2.39
N SER A 265 6.72 -5.94 2.91
CA SER A 265 7.71 -7.03 2.98
C SER A 265 8.33 -7.19 4.36
N THR A 266 8.14 -6.24 5.25
CA THR A 266 8.68 -6.25 6.61
C THR A 266 7.61 -5.87 7.63
N TRP A 267 7.93 -6.06 8.92
CA TRP A 267 7.09 -5.57 10.00
C TRP A 267 6.95 -4.04 10.01
N ARG A 268 7.98 -3.31 9.57
CA ARG A 268 7.96 -1.83 9.53
C ARG A 268 6.91 -1.34 8.55
N ASP A 269 6.88 -1.96 7.36
CA ASP A 269 5.87 -1.65 6.37
C ASP A 269 4.47 -1.90 6.94
N ALA A 270 4.24 -3.04 7.60
CA ALA A 270 2.96 -3.32 8.23
C ALA A 270 2.58 -2.31 9.31
N ALA A 271 3.54 -1.91 10.16
CA ALA A 271 3.32 -0.89 11.17
C ALA A 271 2.94 0.47 10.57
N GLU A 272 3.52 0.85 9.42
CA GLU A 272 3.13 2.07 8.70
C GLU A 272 1.68 2.02 8.20
N PHE A 273 1.26 0.91 7.57
CA PHE A 273 -0.13 0.73 7.14
C PHE A 273 -1.12 0.76 8.31
N ILE A 274 -0.80 0.08 9.43
CA ILE A 274 -1.63 0.08 10.64
C ILE A 274 -1.70 1.49 11.24
N SER A 275 -0.57 2.21 11.28
CA SER A 275 -0.52 3.60 11.77
C SER A 275 -1.37 4.56 10.93
N LEU A 276 -1.60 4.24 9.65
CA LEU A 276 -2.52 4.96 8.77
C LEU A 276 -3.97 4.45 8.82
N GLY A 277 -4.31 3.54 9.74
CA GLY A 277 -5.68 3.13 10.03
C GLY A 277 -6.05 1.71 9.58
N CYS A 278 -5.13 0.95 8.99
CA CYS A 278 -5.43 -0.42 8.58
C CYS A 278 -5.66 -1.35 9.78
N GLY A 279 -6.73 -2.15 9.72
CA GLY A 279 -7.06 -3.18 10.70
C GLY A 279 -6.25 -4.47 10.51
N THR A 280 -5.99 -4.82 9.25
CA THR A 280 -5.17 -5.96 8.83
C THR A 280 -4.30 -5.55 7.64
N VAL A 281 -3.31 -6.38 7.32
CA VAL A 281 -2.45 -6.19 6.16
C VAL A 281 -2.37 -7.45 5.31
N GLN A 282 -2.51 -7.31 3.99
CA GLN A 282 -2.37 -8.42 3.04
C GLN A 282 -1.02 -8.39 2.33
N VAL A 283 -0.40 -9.57 2.20
CA VAL A 283 0.95 -9.73 1.65
C VAL A 283 0.94 -10.73 0.50
N CYS A 284 1.70 -10.42 -0.56
CA CYS A 284 1.80 -11.27 -1.76
C CYS A 284 3.25 -11.39 -2.23
N THR A 285 3.82 -10.32 -2.78
CA THR A 285 5.15 -10.35 -3.41
C THR A 285 6.25 -10.81 -2.46
N ALA A 286 6.21 -10.40 -1.18
CA ALA A 286 7.23 -10.80 -0.22
C ALA A 286 7.29 -12.32 -0.02
N VAL A 287 6.14 -13.00 -0.06
CA VAL A 287 6.06 -14.47 0.03
C VAL A 287 6.52 -15.14 -1.25
N MET A 288 6.27 -14.54 -2.41
CA MET A 288 6.80 -15.03 -3.69
C MET A 288 8.33 -15.00 -3.73
N VAL A 289 8.95 -14.04 -3.04
CA VAL A 289 10.41 -13.86 -3.01
C VAL A 289 11.06 -14.65 -1.87
N HIS A 290 10.44 -14.71 -0.69
CA HIS A 290 11.06 -15.22 0.53
C HIS A 290 10.38 -16.47 1.13
N GLY A 291 9.27 -16.92 0.56
CA GLY A 291 8.47 -18.04 1.06
C GLY A 291 7.61 -17.69 2.27
N PHE A 292 6.72 -18.61 2.65
CA PHE A 292 5.79 -18.42 3.78
C PHE A 292 6.45 -18.12 5.15
N PRO A 293 7.65 -18.65 5.50
CA PRO A 293 8.27 -18.39 6.80
C PRO A 293 8.58 -16.92 7.10
N ILE A 294 8.61 -16.03 6.10
CA ILE A 294 8.83 -14.59 6.31
C ILE A 294 7.88 -13.98 7.34
N VAL A 295 6.66 -14.52 7.47
CA VAL A 295 5.68 -14.03 8.44
C VAL A 295 6.19 -14.10 9.88
N ARG A 296 7.11 -15.01 10.20
CA ARG A 296 7.70 -15.13 11.55
C ARG A 296 8.53 -13.90 11.88
N ASP A 297 9.33 -13.42 10.95
CA ASP A 297 10.12 -12.20 11.11
C ASP A 297 9.22 -10.97 11.19
N MET A 298 8.11 -10.97 10.43
CA MET A 298 7.11 -9.90 10.49
C MET A 298 6.39 -9.85 11.85
N ILE A 299 5.98 -11.01 12.38
CA ILE A 299 5.34 -11.15 13.69
C ILE A 299 6.31 -10.72 14.80
N ASN A 300 7.52 -11.27 14.81
CA ASN A 300 8.52 -10.97 15.83
C ASN A 300 8.91 -9.50 15.83
N GLY A 301 9.16 -8.93 14.64
CA GLY A 301 9.53 -7.53 14.51
C GLY A 301 8.42 -6.57 14.93
N LEU A 302 7.16 -6.87 14.60
CA LEU A 302 6.02 -6.05 15.00
C LEU A 302 5.78 -6.14 16.52
N SER A 303 5.88 -7.34 17.09
CA SER A 303 5.77 -7.55 18.55
C SER A 303 6.84 -6.79 19.32
N ASN A 304 8.11 -6.88 18.88
CA ASN A 304 9.22 -6.18 19.52
C ASN A 304 9.04 -4.66 19.45
N PHE A 305 8.62 -4.13 18.30
CA PHE A 305 8.30 -2.71 18.16
C PHE A 305 7.19 -2.26 19.11
N MET A 306 6.14 -3.06 19.24
CA MET A 306 5.04 -2.76 20.16
C MET A 306 5.52 -2.77 21.61
N ASP A 307 6.28 -3.78 22.03
CA ASP A 307 6.87 -3.85 23.38
C ASP A 307 7.81 -2.65 23.63
N GLU A 308 8.67 -2.27 22.67
CA GLU A 308 9.57 -1.10 22.76
C GLU A 308 8.83 0.23 22.90
N LYS A 309 7.65 0.37 22.26
CA LYS A 309 6.80 1.56 22.33
C LYS A 309 5.80 1.54 23.48
N GLY A 310 5.70 0.43 24.21
CA GLY A 310 4.71 0.24 25.26
C GLY A 310 3.27 0.02 24.76
N TYR A 311 3.10 -0.40 23.51
CA TYR A 311 1.81 -0.78 22.94
C TYR A 311 1.45 -2.21 23.33
N ARG A 312 0.25 -2.41 23.89
CA ARG A 312 -0.30 -3.71 24.29
C ARG A 312 -1.04 -4.38 23.14
N THR A 313 -1.81 -3.63 22.37
CA THR A 313 -2.59 -4.13 21.22
C THR A 313 -2.35 -3.26 19.99
N LEU A 314 -2.75 -3.74 18.81
CA LEU A 314 -2.65 -2.95 17.58
C LEU A 314 -3.46 -1.65 17.64
N ASP A 315 -4.54 -1.62 18.41
CA ASP A 315 -5.41 -0.44 18.55
C ASP A 315 -4.70 0.73 19.24
N ASP A 316 -3.65 0.46 20.05
CA ASP A 316 -2.89 1.51 20.74
C ASP A 316 -2.14 2.44 19.77
N PHE A 317 -1.92 2.01 18.52
CA PHE A 317 -1.27 2.83 17.50
C PHE A 317 -1.99 2.89 16.15
N ARG A 318 -3.03 2.09 15.93
CA ARG A 318 -3.81 2.12 14.69
C ARG A 318 -4.35 3.53 14.43
N GLY A 319 -4.12 4.05 13.23
CA GLY A 319 -4.62 5.36 12.79
C GLY A 319 -3.92 6.58 13.39
N ARG A 320 -2.93 6.42 14.28
CA ARG A 320 -2.26 7.57 14.93
C ARG A 320 -1.50 8.49 13.98
N ALA A 321 -1.15 8.03 12.78
CA ALA A 321 -0.50 8.86 11.76
C ALA A 321 -1.51 9.58 10.86
N VAL A 322 -2.81 9.23 10.87
CA VAL A 322 -3.81 9.82 9.95
C VAL A 322 -3.91 11.34 10.15
N SER A 323 -3.88 11.83 11.39
CA SER A 323 -3.95 13.26 11.70
C SER A 323 -2.73 14.06 11.26
N SER A 324 -1.62 13.42 10.90
CA SER A 324 -0.44 14.09 10.35
C SER A 324 -0.52 14.32 8.84
N VAL A 325 -1.54 13.77 8.18
CA VAL A 325 -1.73 13.92 6.73
C VAL A 325 -2.72 15.05 6.46
N THR A 326 -2.28 16.04 5.69
CA THR A 326 -3.10 17.18 5.30
C THR A 326 -2.76 17.64 3.89
N ASP A 327 -3.64 18.46 3.30
CA ASP A 327 -3.35 19.08 2.01
C ASP A 327 -2.16 20.04 2.15
N TRP A 328 -1.33 20.15 1.12
CA TRP A 328 -0.15 21.03 1.13
C TRP A 328 -0.46 22.46 1.59
N ARG A 329 -1.64 22.99 1.21
CA ARG A 329 -2.06 24.36 1.57
C ARG A 329 -2.17 24.61 3.07
N TYR A 330 -2.23 23.57 3.89
CA TYR A 330 -2.32 23.62 5.35
C TYR A 330 -0.99 23.30 6.05
N LEU A 331 0.11 23.11 5.31
CA LEU A 331 1.43 22.99 5.94
C LEU A 331 1.87 24.33 6.55
N ASN A 332 2.59 24.26 7.67
CA ASN A 332 3.08 25.45 8.37
C ASN A 332 4.23 26.09 7.59
N LEU A 333 3.95 27.20 6.89
CA LEU A 333 4.93 27.96 6.12
C LEU A 333 5.91 28.77 6.98
N ASN A 334 5.62 28.92 8.28
CA ASN A 334 6.54 29.57 9.22
C ASN A 334 7.56 28.58 9.84
N HIS A 335 7.40 27.27 9.61
CA HIS A 335 8.37 26.28 10.05
C HIS A 335 9.63 26.35 9.19
N VAL A 336 10.80 26.41 9.82
CA VAL A 336 12.08 26.52 9.12
C VAL A 336 13.05 25.46 9.64
N ASP A 337 13.55 24.65 8.72
CA ASP A 337 14.61 23.68 8.96
C ASP A 337 15.88 24.03 8.19
N LYS A 338 17.04 23.69 8.75
CA LYS A 338 18.34 23.79 8.07
C LYS A 338 19.07 22.46 8.12
N ALA A 339 19.68 22.08 7.01
CA ALA A 339 20.53 20.91 6.99
C ALA A 339 21.78 21.15 7.85
N VAL A 340 22.23 20.12 8.56
CA VAL A 340 23.47 20.12 9.34
C VAL A 340 24.24 18.86 8.98
N ILE A 341 25.52 19.01 8.62
CA ILE A 341 26.40 17.89 8.27
C ILE A 341 27.34 17.64 9.45
N ASP A 342 27.25 16.45 10.04
CA ASP A 342 28.21 15.98 11.03
C ASP A 342 29.53 15.61 10.35
N GLN A 343 30.54 16.46 10.55
CA GLN A 343 31.86 16.28 9.97
C GLN A 343 32.61 15.05 10.52
N SER A 344 32.21 14.53 11.69
CA SER A 344 32.85 13.36 12.29
C SER A 344 32.44 12.04 11.61
N THR A 345 31.26 12.00 11.00
CA THR A 345 30.72 10.84 10.28
C THR A 345 30.80 11.00 8.76
N CYS A 346 31.07 12.22 8.28
CA CYS A 346 31.18 12.52 6.86
C CYS A 346 32.34 11.76 6.19
N ILE A 347 32.00 10.84 5.29
CA ILE A 347 32.97 10.11 4.45
C ILE A 347 33.46 10.91 3.23
N LYS A 348 33.16 12.21 3.18
CA LYS A 348 33.54 13.13 2.10
C LYS A 348 33.16 12.65 0.68
N CYS A 349 32.06 11.91 0.51
CA CYS A 349 31.68 11.39 -0.82
C CYS A 349 31.21 12.47 -1.81
N GLY A 350 30.73 13.62 -1.31
CA GLY A 350 30.27 14.77 -2.11
C GLY A 350 28.89 14.65 -2.73
N ARG A 351 28.15 13.56 -2.47
CA ARG A 351 26.80 13.36 -3.00
C ARG A 351 25.83 14.47 -2.56
N CYS A 352 25.93 14.94 -1.32
CA CYS A 352 25.13 16.04 -0.80
C CYS A 352 25.38 17.35 -1.56
N HIS A 353 26.64 17.69 -1.82
CA HIS A 353 27.00 18.85 -2.63
C HIS A 353 26.46 18.71 -4.05
N LEU A 354 26.74 17.62 -4.76
CA LEU A 354 26.26 17.43 -6.13
C LEU A 354 24.73 17.54 -6.25
N ALA A 355 24.00 16.91 -5.32
CA ALA A 355 22.54 17.03 -5.28
C ALA A 355 22.10 18.49 -5.07
N CYS A 356 22.76 19.23 -4.18
CA CYS A 356 22.40 20.61 -3.91
C CYS A 356 22.81 21.57 -5.04
N GLU A 357 24.01 21.37 -5.59
CA GLU A 357 24.67 22.20 -6.59
C GLU A 357 23.97 22.09 -7.94
N ASP A 358 23.79 20.87 -8.45
CA ASP A 358 23.30 20.68 -9.82
C ASP A 358 21.77 20.66 -9.90
N THR A 359 21.06 20.42 -8.77
CA THR A 359 19.62 20.13 -8.81
C THR A 359 18.76 20.90 -7.79
N SER A 360 19.35 21.80 -6.99
CA SER A 360 18.57 22.51 -5.96
C SER A 360 19.02 23.95 -5.71
N HIS A 361 19.81 24.22 -4.67
CA HIS A 361 19.97 25.57 -4.09
C HIS A 361 21.43 25.99 -3.90
N GLN A 362 22.41 25.20 -4.37
CA GLN A 362 23.84 25.50 -4.29
C GLN A 362 24.28 25.82 -2.85
N ALA A 363 23.64 25.22 -1.84
CA ALA A 363 23.74 25.58 -0.43
C ALA A 363 24.75 24.72 0.36
N ILE A 364 25.63 23.99 -0.31
CA ILE A 364 26.63 23.13 0.34
C ILE A 364 27.98 23.39 -0.33
N THR A 365 29.02 23.68 0.45
CA THR A 365 30.39 23.87 -0.07
C THR A 365 30.97 22.55 -0.59
N HIS A 366 31.94 22.60 -1.50
CA HIS A 366 32.72 21.41 -1.90
C HIS A 366 34.18 21.47 -1.45
N THR A 367 34.64 22.66 -1.08
CA THR A 367 35.97 22.94 -0.57
C THR A 367 35.90 23.92 0.59
N LYS A 368 36.83 23.76 1.55
CA LYS A 368 37.11 24.72 2.62
C LYS A 368 38.61 24.66 2.89
N ASP A 369 39.26 25.83 2.91
CA ASP A 369 40.72 25.94 3.10
C ASP A 369 41.55 25.11 2.10
N GLY A 370 41.07 25.00 0.85
CA GLY A 370 41.71 24.23 -0.23
C GLY A 370 41.48 22.71 -0.16
N GLU A 371 40.83 22.23 0.90
CA GLU A 371 40.57 20.82 1.13
C GLU A 371 39.13 20.44 0.81
N ARG A 372 38.91 19.17 0.44
CA ARG A 372 37.56 18.65 0.19
C ARG A 372 36.76 18.65 1.50
N HIS A 373 35.73 19.48 1.56
CA HIS A 373 34.93 19.74 2.74
C HIS A 373 33.50 20.10 2.34
N PHE A 374 32.51 19.59 3.08
CA PHE A 374 31.10 19.78 2.77
C PHE A 374 30.43 20.40 3.99
N GLU A 375 30.11 21.68 3.90
CA GLU A 375 29.45 22.47 4.94
C GLU A 375 28.23 23.14 4.35
N VAL A 376 27.15 23.21 5.13
CA VAL A 376 25.91 23.88 4.70
C VAL A 376 26.10 25.38 4.83
N LYS A 377 25.85 26.10 3.72
CA LYS A 377 25.72 27.56 3.70
C LYS A 377 24.31 27.91 4.14
N GLU A 378 24.16 28.32 5.40
CA GLU A 378 22.84 28.56 6.00
C GLU A 378 22.06 29.68 5.30
N GLU A 379 22.78 30.65 4.74
CA GLU A 379 22.28 31.75 3.93
C GLU A 379 21.59 31.30 2.64
N ASP A 380 21.92 30.12 2.12
CA ASP A 380 21.33 29.58 0.88
C ASP A 380 20.40 28.39 1.16
N CYS A 381 20.57 27.72 2.31
CA CYS A 381 19.85 26.48 2.62
C CYS A 381 18.35 26.76 2.88
N VAL A 382 17.47 26.12 2.10
CA VAL A 382 16.01 26.21 2.28
C VAL A 382 15.42 25.06 3.11
N GLY A 383 16.24 24.11 3.57
CA GLY A 383 15.75 22.95 4.32
C GLY A 383 15.01 21.89 3.48
N CYS A 384 15.27 21.79 2.17
CA CYS A 384 14.51 20.89 1.27
C CYS A 384 14.66 19.37 1.53
N ASN A 385 15.49 18.96 2.49
CA ASN A 385 15.73 17.57 2.89
C ASN A 385 16.39 16.64 1.83
N LEU A 386 16.69 17.11 0.62
CA LEU A 386 17.26 16.25 -0.43
C LEU A 386 18.61 15.66 -0.02
N CYS A 387 19.53 16.50 0.50
CA CYS A 387 20.87 16.08 0.91
C CYS A 387 20.85 15.05 2.05
N VAL A 388 19.92 15.19 3.00
CA VAL A 388 19.66 14.24 4.08
C VAL A 388 19.19 12.90 3.50
N SER A 389 18.17 12.95 2.62
CA SER A 389 17.50 11.76 2.07
C SER A 389 18.40 10.86 1.22
N ILE A 390 19.46 11.44 0.63
CA ILE A 390 20.37 10.73 -0.29
C ILE A 390 21.73 10.42 0.31
N CYS A 391 22.03 10.89 1.53
CA CYS A 391 23.30 10.62 2.19
C CYS A 391 23.48 9.10 2.41
N PRO A 392 24.61 8.49 1.99
CA PRO A 392 24.83 7.06 2.19
C PRO A 392 25.20 6.68 3.63
N VAL A 393 25.46 7.66 4.49
CA VAL A 393 25.78 7.46 5.91
C VAL A 393 24.58 7.89 6.73
N GLU A 394 23.97 6.94 7.43
CA GLU A 394 22.82 7.18 8.28
C GLU A 394 23.13 8.26 9.32
N ASN A 395 22.22 9.22 9.51
CA ASN A 395 22.34 10.34 10.45
C ASN A 395 23.56 11.26 10.27
N CYS A 396 24.35 11.12 9.19
CA CYS A 396 25.47 12.05 8.92
C CYS A 396 24.97 13.46 8.57
N ILE A 397 23.78 13.57 7.98
CA ILE A 397 23.12 14.84 7.72
C ILE A 397 21.74 14.80 8.36
N THR A 398 21.39 15.83 9.12
CA THR A 398 20.09 15.97 9.79
C THR A 398 19.46 17.33 9.45
N LEU A 399 18.16 17.49 9.74
CA LEU A 399 17.51 18.80 9.75
C LEU A 399 17.47 19.33 11.19
N ARG A 400 17.98 20.55 11.39
CA ARG A 400 17.82 21.34 12.61
C ARG A 400 16.65 22.30 12.40
N SER A 401 15.59 22.15 13.18
CA SER A 401 14.52 23.14 13.25
C SER A 401 15.01 24.37 14.00
N LEU A 402 14.79 25.55 13.42
CA LEU A 402 15.06 26.81 14.09
C LEU A 402 13.95 27.06 15.11
N ALA A 403 14.32 27.43 16.33
CA ALA A 403 13.38 27.78 17.37
C ALA A 403 12.72 29.15 17.07
N PRO A 404 11.47 29.37 17.52
CA PRO A 404 10.87 30.69 17.48
C PRO A 404 11.77 31.75 18.13
N GLY A 405 11.95 32.87 17.46
CA GLY A 405 12.88 33.93 17.87
C GLY A 405 14.28 33.84 17.24
N GLU A 406 14.69 32.69 16.71
CA GLU A 406 15.91 32.60 15.89
C GLU A 406 15.72 33.35 14.56
N VAL A 407 16.81 33.86 13.99
CA VAL A 407 16.79 34.51 12.66
C VAL A 407 17.10 33.46 11.60
N ASP A 408 16.23 33.28 10.62
CA ASP A 408 16.56 32.54 9.40
C ASP A 408 17.53 33.40 8.57
N VAL A 409 18.81 33.05 8.62
CA VAL A 409 19.90 33.79 7.93
C VAL A 409 19.61 33.98 6.43
N ARG A 410 18.91 33.04 5.79
CA ARG A 410 18.56 33.13 4.36
C ARG A 410 17.57 34.25 4.06
N THR A 411 16.61 34.49 4.95
CA THR A 411 15.54 35.48 4.72
C THR A 411 15.73 36.76 5.53
N GLY A 412 16.58 36.74 6.56
CA GLY A 412 16.72 37.81 7.54
C GLY A 412 15.52 37.93 8.49
N ASN A 413 14.52 37.05 8.38
CA ASN A 413 13.31 37.09 9.18
C ASN A 413 13.48 36.31 10.49
N VAL A 414 12.80 36.76 11.53
CA VAL A 414 12.68 36.02 12.79
C VAL A 414 11.66 34.90 12.62
N VAL A 415 12.03 33.68 13.00
CA VAL A 415 11.15 32.51 12.97
C VAL A 415 9.99 32.73 13.94
N SER A 416 8.77 32.62 13.43
CA SER A 416 7.54 32.86 14.17
C SER A 416 7.06 31.59 14.85
N GLU A 417 6.61 31.70 16.10
CA GLU A 417 5.87 30.62 16.77
C GLU A 417 4.44 30.43 16.20
N LYS A 418 3.91 31.46 15.53
CA LYS A 418 2.55 31.44 15.02
C LYS A 418 2.47 30.57 13.77
N TYR A 419 1.52 29.66 13.75
CA TYR A 419 1.16 28.92 12.54
C TYR A 419 0.72 29.87 11.42
N ALA A 420 1.22 29.65 10.22
CA ALA A 420 0.74 30.29 9.00
C ALA A 420 0.77 29.28 7.86
N ASN A 421 -0.18 29.35 6.93
CA ASN A 421 -0.29 28.40 5.84
C ASN A 421 -0.62 29.12 4.52
N TRP A 422 -0.73 28.38 3.42
CA TRP A 422 -0.94 28.99 2.10
C TRP A 422 -2.30 29.68 1.94
N THR A 423 -3.34 29.22 2.66
CA THR A 423 -4.71 29.75 2.50
C THR A 423 -4.86 31.23 2.87
N THR A 424 -3.97 31.74 3.72
CA THR A 424 -3.95 33.12 4.20
C THR A 424 -2.69 33.88 3.79
N HIS A 425 -1.78 33.21 3.06
CA HIS A 425 -0.50 33.79 2.70
C HIS A 425 -0.69 34.97 1.72
N PRO A 426 0.00 36.12 1.88
CA PRO A 426 -0.19 37.30 1.03
C PRO A 426 0.03 37.07 -0.47
N ASN A 427 0.82 36.06 -0.83
CA ASN A 427 1.07 35.68 -2.23
C ASN A 427 0.01 34.72 -2.81
N ASN A 428 -0.96 34.26 -2.03
CA ASN A 428 -2.04 33.42 -2.54
C ASN A 428 -3.12 34.32 -3.16
N PRO A 429 -3.35 34.29 -4.49
CA PRO A 429 -4.38 35.11 -5.14
C PRO A 429 -5.80 34.71 -4.74
N MET A 430 -5.95 33.50 -4.17
CA MET A 430 -7.20 32.97 -3.63
C MET A 430 -7.22 33.06 -2.10
N ALA A 431 -6.38 33.91 -1.49
CA ALA A 431 -6.35 34.05 -0.05
C ALA A 431 -7.74 34.48 0.45
N THR A 432 -8.30 33.68 1.36
CA THR A 432 -9.51 34.04 2.08
C THR A 432 -9.09 34.68 3.41
N GLU A 433 -9.87 35.63 3.94
CA GLU A 433 -9.70 36.04 5.33
C GLU A 433 -9.73 34.77 6.20
N ALA A 434 -8.77 34.65 7.12
CA ALA A 434 -8.50 33.41 7.84
C ALA A 434 -9.77 32.86 8.51
N ASP A 435 -10.23 31.67 8.10
CA ASP A 435 -11.11 30.88 8.95
C ASP A 435 -10.31 30.52 10.21
N ALA A 436 -10.73 31.06 11.34
CA ALA A 436 -10.19 30.71 12.64
C ALA A 436 -10.52 29.23 12.93
N LEU A 437 -9.59 28.33 12.61
CA LEU A 437 -9.61 26.93 13.02
C LEU A 437 -8.93 26.77 14.38
#